data_AF-E2AD93-F1
#
_entry.id   AF-E2AD93-F1
#
_cell.length_a   1.000
_cell.length_b   1.000
_cell.length_c   1.000
_cell.angle_alpha   90.00
_cell.angle_beta   90.00
_cell.angle_gamma   90.00
#
_symmetry.space_group_name_H-M   'P 1'
#
loop_
_entity.id
_entity.type
_entity.pdbx_description
1 polymer ?
#
loop_
_entity_poly.entity_id
_entity_poly.type
_entity_poly.pdbx_seq_one_letter_code
_entity_poly.pdbx_strand_id
1 'polypeptide(L)'
;IFSFNFLVLGFGKNLGVHHNFVGFLEEQFAGYYLPKSYGWTSTLNTIWSSGKRLIIGYDEKRVVNRYESIWPCVTHQWGNVRNIEDLFNYLNRIETESLGYPRAIPRSAMAELTPNTWDVILNRLGSIREMAEKVNINVTNWYNSKWQHTANIVAVDFVRSSGIIETAIEWNEKRNSHC
;
A
#
# COMPACT_ATOMS: atom_id res chain seq x y z
N ILE A 1 4.30 3.55 -5.21
CA ILE A 1 5.25 2.71 -4.43
C ILE A 1 5.07 1.29 -4.90
N PHE A 2 6.14 0.59 -5.27
CA PHE A 2 6.12 -0.85 -5.54
C PHE A 2 6.69 -1.56 -4.32
N SER A 3 5.86 -2.34 -3.63
CA SER A 3 6.21 -2.98 -2.37
C SER A 3 6.19 -4.49 -2.51
N PHE A 4 7.29 -5.15 -2.11
CA PHE A 4 7.40 -6.61 -2.08
C PHE A 4 7.33 -7.10 -0.64
N ASN A 5 6.24 -7.78 -0.29
CA ASN A 5 6.03 -8.41 1.02
C ASN A 5 5.66 -9.86 0.82
N PHE A 6 6.16 -10.72 1.72
CA PHE A 6 5.75 -12.12 1.89
C PHE A 6 5.23 -12.78 0.59
N LEU A 7 6.15 -13.19 -0.27
CA LEU A 7 5.83 -14.17 -1.29
C LEU A 7 5.41 -15.45 -0.55
N VAL A 8 4.28 -16.07 -0.91
CA VAL A 8 3.67 -17.21 -0.18
C VAL A 8 4.63 -18.41 -0.04
N LEU A 9 5.61 -18.53 -0.93
CA LEU A 9 6.72 -19.50 -0.84
C LEU A 9 8.07 -18.89 -0.42
N GLY A 10 8.14 -17.55 -0.34
CA GLY A 10 9.34 -16.78 -0.03
C GLY A 10 10.51 -17.03 -0.99
N PHE A 11 11.63 -16.37 -0.74
CA PHE A 11 12.94 -16.79 -1.28
C PHE A 11 13.66 -17.75 -0.32
N GLY A 12 12.92 -18.38 0.62
CA GLY A 12 13.52 -19.11 1.74
C GLY A 12 14.44 -18.23 2.59
N LYS A 13 15.33 -18.84 3.39
CA LYS A 13 16.36 -18.09 4.17
C LYS A 13 17.59 -17.70 3.34
N ASN A 14 17.62 -18.06 2.05
CA ASN A 14 18.80 -17.89 1.21
C ASN A 14 18.87 -16.46 0.65
N LEU A 15 19.77 -15.65 1.23
CA LEU A 15 20.00 -14.27 0.79
C LEU A 15 20.46 -14.14 -0.66
N GLY A 16 21.09 -15.16 -1.25
CA GLY A 16 21.56 -15.11 -2.64
C GLY A 16 20.45 -14.84 -3.63
N VAL A 17 19.27 -15.42 -3.42
CA VAL A 17 18.12 -15.21 -4.31
C VAL A 17 17.56 -13.78 -4.17
N HIS A 18 17.56 -13.23 -2.95
CA HIS A 18 17.18 -11.83 -2.74
C HIS A 18 18.14 -10.88 -3.47
N HIS A 19 19.44 -11.15 -3.43
CA HIS A 19 20.45 -10.35 -4.14
C HIS A 19 20.26 -10.41 -5.66
N ASN A 20 20.01 -11.59 -6.21
CA ASN A 20 19.72 -11.76 -7.64
C ASN A 20 18.46 -11.00 -8.05
N PHE A 21 17.42 -11.05 -7.22
CA PHE A 21 16.18 -10.32 -7.48
C PHE A 21 16.38 -8.80 -7.45
N VAL A 22 17.16 -8.28 -6.49
CA VAL A 22 17.50 -6.85 -6.48
C VAL A 22 18.30 -6.46 -7.73
N GLY A 23 19.28 -7.27 -8.13
CA GLY A 23 20.03 -7.01 -9.38
C GLY A 23 19.12 -6.93 -10.60
N PHE A 24 18.15 -7.84 -10.70
CA PHE A 24 17.12 -7.78 -11.75
C PHE A 24 16.28 -6.51 -11.68
N LEU A 25 15.81 -6.10 -10.50
CA LEU A 25 15.04 -4.85 -10.35
C LEU A 25 15.86 -3.61 -10.71
N GLU A 26 17.14 -3.58 -10.33
CA GLU A 26 18.03 -2.47 -10.68
C GLU A 26 18.25 -2.39 -12.19
N GLU A 27 18.45 -3.52 -12.85
CA GLU A 27 18.59 -3.60 -14.31
C GLU A 27 17.32 -3.09 -15.02
N GLN A 28 16.14 -3.56 -14.60
CA GLN A 28 14.87 -3.19 -15.24
C GLN A 28 14.45 -1.74 -14.94
N PHE A 29 14.84 -1.19 -13.78
CA PHE A 29 14.30 0.07 -13.28
C PHE A 29 15.34 1.17 -12.98
N ALA A 30 16.60 1.02 -13.40
CA ALA A 30 17.69 2.01 -13.19
C ALA A 30 17.28 3.47 -13.45
N GLY A 31 16.51 3.70 -14.52
CA GLY A 31 16.02 5.02 -14.88
C GLY A 31 14.96 5.61 -13.93
N TYR A 32 14.26 4.76 -13.17
CA TYR A 32 13.00 5.12 -12.52
C TYR A 32 13.04 5.14 -11.01
N TYR A 33 13.86 4.31 -10.36
CA TYR A 33 13.85 4.22 -8.90
C TYR A 33 14.52 5.42 -8.22
N LEU A 34 13.96 5.82 -7.09
CA LEU A 34 14.50 6.82 -6.19
C LEU A 34 15.41 6.13 -5.15
N PRO A 35 16.63 6.63 -4.88
CA PRO A 35 17.49 6.06 -3.84
C PRO A 35 16.91 6.22 -2.42
N LYS A 36 17.13 5.24 -1.54
CA LYS A 36 16.61 5.23 -0.16
C LYS A 36 17.16 6.36 0.71
N SER A 37 18.29 6.97 0.33
CA SER A 37 18.88 8.13 1.01
C SER A 37 17.94 9.34 1.08
N TYR A 38 16.94 9.42 0.20
CA TYR A 38 15.88 10.43 0.28
C TYR A 38 15.01 10.26 1.53
N GLY A 39 14.80 9.02 1.99
CA GLY A 39 14.02 8.71 3.17
C GLY A 39 12.52 9.01 3.04
N TRP A 40 11.73 8.45 3.96
CA TRP A 40 10.27 8.56 3.95
C TRP A 40 9.73 9.94 4.33
N THR A 41 10.57 10.80 4.90
CA THR A 41 10.23 12.20 5.20
C THR A 41 10.42 13.13 4.00
N SER A 42 10.85 12.61 2.84
CA SER A 42 10.94 13.39 1.60
C SER A 42 9.57 13.90 1.15
N THR A 43 9.53 15.17 0.75
CA THR A 43 8.31 15.77 0.19
C THR A 43 8.04 15.26 -1.22
N LEU A 44 6.77 15.32 -1.67
CA LEU A 44 6.43 15.01 -3.06
C LEU A 44 7.20 15.89 -4.07
N ASN A 45 7.40 17.17 -3.75
CA ASN A 45 8.18 18.08 -4.60
C ASN A 45 9.64 17.63 -4.75
N THR A 46 10.26 17.17 -3.65
CA THR A 46 11.62 16.61 -3.68
C THR A 46 11.68 15.36 -4.56
N ILE A 47 10.69 14.48 -4.44
CA ILE A 47 10.59 13.26 -5.25
C ILE A 47 10.41 13.60 -6.73
N TRP A 48 9.46 14.48 -7.08
CA TRP A 48 9.20 14.87 -8.47
C TRP A 48 10.38 15.59 -9.11
N SER A 49 11.04 16.49 -8.37
CA SER A 49 12.22 17.23 -8.86
C SER A 49 13.41 16.30 -9.18
N SER A 50 13.46 15.09 -8.61
CA SER A 50 14.50 14.11 -8.93
C SER A 50 14.32 13.47 -10.32
N GLY A 51 13.15 13.62 -10.96
CA GLY A 51 12.78 12.91 -12.18
C GLY A 51 12.52 11.41 -12.01
N LYS A 52 12.66 10.88 -10.78
CA LYS A 52 12.35 9.49 -10.44
C LYS A 52 10.87 9.32 -10.09
N ARG A 53 10.35 8.12 -10.31
CA ARG A 53 8.91 7.81 -10.18
C ARG A 53 8.61 6.49 -9.48
N LEU A 54 9.64 5.78 -9.03
CA LEU A 54 9.51 4.47 -8.43
C LEU A 54 10.21 4.44 -7.07
N ILE A 55 9.52 3.94 -6.06
CA ILE A 55 10.11 3.56 -4.78
C ILE A 55 9.89 2.06 -4.65
N ILE A 56 10.98 1.32 -4.42
CA ILE A 56 10.97 -0.13 -4.28
C ILE A 56 11.10 -0.47 -2.79
N GLY A 57 10.01 -0.90 -2.16
CA GLY A 57 9.99 -1.33 -0.76
C GLY A 57 10.27 -2.82 -0.62
N TYR A 58 11.10 -3.20 0.35
CA TYR A 58 11.49 -4.59 0.61
C TYR A 58 11.55 -4.90 2.11
N ASP A 59 11.20 -6.13 2.50
CA ASP A 59 11.02 -6.51 3.90
C ASP A 59 12.30 -7.08 4.56
N GLU A 60 13.19 -7.72 3.80
CA GLU A 60 14.45 -8.28 4.33
C GLU A 60 15.48 -7.19 4.64
N LYS A 61 15.62 -6.85 5.93
CA LYS A 61 16.51 -5.79 6.44
C LYS A 61 17.95 -5.91 5.96
N ARG A 62 18.49 -7.12 5.83
CA ARG A 62 19.88 -7.32 5.36
C ARG A 62 20.05 -6.88 3.90
N VAL A 63 19.00 -7.01 3.10
CA VAL A 63 18.95 -6.53 1.71
C VAL A 63 18.76 -5.01 1.70
N VAL A 64 17.79 -4.49 2.47
CA VAL A 64 17.55 -3.04 2.58
C VAL A 64 18.81 -2.28 2.99
N ASN A 65 19.57 -2.79 3.95
CA ASN A 65 20.80 -2.14 4.41
C ASN A 65 21.91 -2.13 3.34
N ARG A 66 21.89 -3.08 2.40
CA ARG A 66 22.96 -3.26 1.41
C ARG A 66 22.80 -2.42 0.14
N TYR A 67 21.56 -2.19 -0.32
CA TYR A 67 21.31 -1.56 -1.63
C TYR A 67 20.68 -0.19 -1.46
N GLU A 68 21.16 0.81 -2.20
CA GLU A 68 20.58 2.16 -2.21
C GLU A 68 19.26 2.23 -3.00
N SER A 69 19.04 1.32 -3.95
CA SER A 69 17.81 1.22 -4.73
C SER A 69 16.59 0.73 -3.92
N ILE A 70 16.82 0.16 -2.73
CA ILE A 70 15.82 -0.58 -1.96
C ILE A 70 15.48 0.13 -0.65
N TRP A 71 14.20 0.44 -0.47
CA TRP A 71 13.67 1.14 0.70
C TRP A 71 13.16 0.15 1.75
N PRO A 72 13.17 0.53 3.05
CA PRO A 72 12.37 -0.15 4.04
C PRO A 72 10.91 -0.18 3.61
N CYS A 73 10.25 -1.34 3.71
CA CYS A 73 8.86 -1.46 3.28
C CYS A 73 7.91 -0.53 4.07
N VAL A 74 6.83 -0.10 3.41
CA VAL A 74 5.69 0.52 4.11
C VAL A 74 5.05 -0.49 5.06
N THR A 75 4.45 0.00 6.15
CA THR A 75 3.75 -0.88 7.10
C THR A 75 2.39 -1.26 6.52
N HIS A 76 2.26 -2.49 6.05
CA HIS A 76 0.98 -3.02 5.58
C HIS A 76 0.08 -3.41 6.74
N GLN A 77 -1.11 -2.83 6.76
CA GLN A 77 -2.14 -3.06 7.76
C GLN A 77 -3.29 -3.80 7.10
N TRP A 78 -3.25 -5.12 7.21
CA TRP A 78 -4.26 -6.03 6.67
C TRP A 78 -5.12 -6.62 7.78
N GLY A 79 -6.45 -6.50 7.61
CA GLY A 79 -7.41 -6.99 8.60
C GLY A 79 -7.51 -8.51 8.64
N ASN A 80 -7.27 -9.19 7.51
CA ASN A 80 -7.58 -10.62 7.35
C ASN A 80 -9.02 -10.96 7.80
N VAL A 81 -9.97 -10.15 7.33
CA VAL A 81 -11.40 -10.22 7.71
C VAL A 81 -12.26 -10.56 6.50
N ARG A 82 -13.46 -11.07 6.78
CA ARG A 82 -14.32 -11.71 5.77
C ARG A 82 -15.61 -10.96 5.47
N ASN A 83 -15.95 -9.96 6.27
CA ASN A 83 -17.17 -9.17 6.09
C ASN A 83 -16.88 -7.68 6.28
N ILE A 84 -17.83 -6.87 5.82
CA ILE A 84 -17.68 -5.41 5.75
C ILE A 84 -17.66 -4.75 7.13
N GLU A 85 -18.36 -5.33 8.12
CA GLU A 85 -18.42 -4.79 9.48
C GLU A 85 -17.07 -4.98 10.19
N ASP A 86 -16.49 -6.17 10.09
CA ASP A 86 -15.15 -6.44 10.62
C ASP A 86 -14.08 -5.61 9.90
N LEU A 87 -14.24 -5.39 8.60
CA LEU A 87 -13.36 -4.50 7.84
C LEU A 87 -13.48 -3.06 8.34
N PHE A 88 -14.70 -2.56 8.55
CA PHE A 88 -14.91 -1.25 9.14
C PHE A 88 -14.25 -1.14 10.51
N ASN A 89 -14.48 -2.10 11.40
CA ASN A 89 -13.94 -2.10 12.76
C ASN A 89 -12.40 -2.11 12.75
N TYR A 90 -11.80 -2.92 11.87
CA TYR A 90 -10.36 -2.94 11.68
C TYR A 90 -9.82 -1.61 11.18
N LEU A 91 -10.39 -1.06 10.09
CA LEU A 91 -9.96 0.20 9.51
C LEU A 91 -10.13 1.35 10.50
N ASN A 92 -11.28 1.42 11.19
CA ASN A 92 -11.55 2.42 12.21
C ASN A 92 -10.48 2.42 13.30
N ARG A 93 -10.09 1.22 13.76
CA ARG A 93 -9.04 1.08 14.77
C ARG A 93 -7.69 1.60 14.28
N ILE A 94 -7.22 1.17 13.10
CA ILE A 94 -5.90 1.61 12.58
C ILE A 94 -5.85 3.10 12.25
N GLU A 95 -6.97 3.67 11.80
CA GLU A 95 -7.08 5.10 11.50
C GLU A 95 -7.10 5.92 12.80
N THR A 96 -7.86 5.47 13.82
CA THR A 96 -7.90 6.12 15.15
C THR A 96 -6.53 6.09 15.83
N GLU A 97 -5.84 4.94 15.79
CA GLU A 97 -4.48 4.78 16.33
C GLU A 97 -3.44 5.67 15.63
N SER A 98 -3.76 6.23 14.45
CA SER A 98 -2.86 7.11 13.71
C SER A 98 -3.00 8.60 14.06
N LEU A 99 -4.06 8.97 14.80
CA LEU A 99 -4.28 10.36 15.22
C LEU A 99 -3.14 10.85 16.12
N GLY A 100 -2.54 11.99 15.76
CA GLY A 100 -1.50 12.64 16.57
C GLY A 100 -0.13 11.97 16.57
N TYR A 101 0.06 10.88 15.82
CA TYR A 101 1.33 10.15 15.73
C TYR A 101 1.95 10.26 14.33
N PRO A 102 2.84 11.25 14.09
CA PRO A 102 3.58 11.32 12.84
C PRO A 102 4.48 10.08 12.71
N ARG A 103 4.16 9.20 11.76
CA ARG A 103 4.97 8.01 11.50
C ARG A 103 6.08 8.34 10.53
N ALA A 104 7.31 7.95 10.89
CA ALA A 104 8.45 8.04 10.00
C ALA A 104 8.33 7.09 8.80
N ILE A 105 7.59 5.98 8.93
CA ILE A 105 7.36 5.00 7.86
C ILE A 105 5.88 5.08 7.43
N PRO A 106 5.57 5.20 6.14
CA PRO A 106 4.19 5.20 5.64
C PRO A 106 3.46 3.90 5.98
N ARG A 107 2.14 3.99 6.05
CA ARG A 107 1.26 2.83 6.31
C ARG A 107 0.31 2.65 5.15
N SER A 108 0.05 1.39 4.81
CA SER A 108 -0.96 1.02 3.82
C SER A 108 -2.13 0.33 4.53
N ALA A 109 -3.30 0.94 4.49
CA ALA A 109 -4.54 0.28 4.84
C ALA A 109 -4.95 -0.64 3.68
N MET A 110 -4.89 -1.94 3.88
CA MET A 110 -5.33 -2.94 2.90
C MET A 110 -6.83 -3.19 3.11
N ALA A 111 -7.63 -2.42 2.37
CA ALA A 111 -9.08 -2.35 2.52
C ALA A 111 -9.80 -3.40 1.64
N GLU A 112 -9.31 -4.63 1.70
CA GLU A 112 -9.82 -5.79 0.96
C GLU A 112 -10.33 -6.85 1.93
N LEU A 113 -11.31 -7.64 1.48
CA LEU A 113 -11.79 -8.82 2.21
C LEU A 113 -10.95 -10.04 1.83
N THR A 114 -10.71 -10.93 2.78
CA THR A 114 -9.98 -12.18 2.53
C THR A 114 -10.96 -13.32 2.27
N PRO A 115 -11.09 -13.82 1.02
CA PRO A 115 -11.95 -14.96 0.72
C PRO A 115 -11.37 -16.27 1.30
N ASN A 116 -12.20 -17.27 1.59
CA ASN A 116 -11.66 -18.61 1.86
C ASN A 116 -11.15 -19.24 0.56
N THR A 117 -10.06 -20.00 0.66
CA THR A 117 -9.50 -20.81 -0.44
C THR A 117 -10.55 -21.71 -1.10
N TRP A 118 -11.53 -22.22 -0.36
CA TRP A 118 -12.65 -23.00 -0.91
C TRP A 118 -13.69 -22.16 -1.68
N ASP A 119 -13.91 -20.91 -1.29
CA ASP A 119 -14.87 -20.00 -1.94
C ASP A 119 -14.35 -19.51 -3.30
N VAL A 120 -13.02 -19.45 -3.47
CA VAL A 120 -12.36 -19.11 -4.75
C VAL A 120 -12.37 -20.29 -5.72
N ILE A 121 -12.23 -21.53 -5.23
CA ILE A 121 -12.16 -22.75 -6.06
C ILE A 121 -13.53 -23.12 -6.67
N LEU A 122 -14.64 -22.79 -6.01
CA LEU A 122 -16.00 -23.18 -6.45
C LEU A 122 -16.61 -22.29 -7.57
N ASN A 123 -15.81 -21.51 -8.30
CA ASN A 123 -16.24 -20.78 -9.52
C ASN A 123 -17.45 -19.84 -9.35
N ARG A 124 -17.30 -18.80 -8.52
CA ARG A 124 -18.17 -17.60 -8.53
C ARG A 124 -17.43 -16.39 -9.11
N LEU A 125 -17.11 -16.40 -10.40
CA LEU A 125 -16.51 -15.23 -11.07
C LEU A 125 -17.40 -13.96 -11.03
N GLY A 126 -18.67 -14.08 -10.61
CA GLY A 126 -19.51 -12.94 -10.22
C GLY A 126 -19.27 -12.43 -8.79
N SER A 127 -18.94 -13.28 -7.82
CA SER A 127 -18.95 -12.85 -6.40
C SER A 127 -17.74 -12.06 -5.96
N ILE A 128 -16.55 -12.26 -6.53
CA ILE A 128 -15.35 -11.50 -6.10
C ILE A 128 -15.45 -10.05 -6.58
N ARG A 129 -15.90 -9.84 -7.82
CA ARG A 129 -16.10 -8.49 -8.37
C ARG A 129 -17.28 -7.77 -7.72
N GLU A 130 -18.43 -8.45 -7.55
CA GLU A 130 -19.57 -7.88 -6.83
C GLU A 130 -19.26 -7.58 -5.35
N MET A 131 -18.47 -8.44 -4.71
CA MET A 131 -17.99 -8.22 -3.34
C MET A 131 -17.06 -7.03 -3.27
N ALA A 132 -16.08 -6.95 -4.18
CA ALA A 132 -15.20 -5.80 -4.29
C ALA A 132 -15.98 -4.51 -4.58
N GLU A 133 -16.99 -4.52 -5.45
CA GLU A 133 -17.83 -3.34 -5.71
C GLU A 133 -18.56 -2.86 -4.44
N LYS A 134 -19.17 -3.78 -3.67
CA LYS A 134 -19.83 -3.43 -2.39
C LYS A 134 -18.84 -2.94 -1.33
N VAL A 135 -17.65 -3.54 -1.26
CA VAL A 135 -16.59 -3.11 -0.36
C VAL A 135 -16.07 -1.74 -0.77
N ASN A 136 -15.78 -1.54 -2.05
CA ASN A 136 -15.21 -0.32 -2.60
C ASN A 136 -16.11 0.90 -2.40
N ILE A 137 -17.43 0.77 -2.55
CA ILE A 137 -18.37 1.86 -2.26
C ILE A 137 -18.27 2.27 -0.78
N ASN A 138 -18.29 1.30 0.13
CA ASN A 138 -18.20 1.57 1.57
C ASN A 138 -16.84 2.17 1.96
N VAL A 139 -15.75 1.59 1.49
CA VAL A 139 -14.37 2.07 1.72
C VAL A 139 -14.21 3.49 1.19
N THR A 140 -14.70 3.77 -0.02
CA THR A 140 -14.71 5.14 -0.60
C THR A 140 -15.46 6.10 0.32
N ASN A 141 -16.67 5.75 0.75
CA ASN A 141 -17.47 6.60 1.63
C ASN A 141 -16.80 6.86 2.98
N TRP A 142 -16.17 5.85 3.58
CA TRP A 142 -15.48 6.00 4.86
C TRP A 142 -14.25 6.90 4.73
N TYR A 143 -13.43 6.72 3.69
CA TYR A 143 -12.28 7.59 3.47
C TYR A 143 -12.66 9.00 3.02
N ASN A 144 -13.83 9.19 2.42
CA ASN A 144 -14.34 10.50 2.06
C ASN A 144 -14.95 11.28 3.25
N SER A 145 -15.39 10.60 4.32
CA SER A 145 -16.19 11.23 5.39
C SER A 145 -15.67 11.06 6.82
N LYS A 146 -14.87 10.03 7.09
CA LYS A 146 -14.40 9.69 8.44
C LYS A 146 -12.89 9.80 8.60
N TRP A 147 -12.14 9.28 7.62
CA TRP A 147 -10.70 9.08 7.75
C TRP A 147 -9.88 9.95 6.79
N GLN A 148 -10.49 10.99 6.23
CA GLN A 148 -9.88 11.89 5.26
C GLN A 148 -8.64 12.64 5.78
N HIS A 149 -8.44 12.73 7.10
CA HIS A 149 -7.30 13.40 7.72
C HIS A 149 -6.23 12.43 8.24
N THR A 150 -6.59 11.15 8.41
CA THR A 150 -5.71 10.10 8.91
C THR A 150 -5.15 9.22 7.78
N ALA A 151 -5.84 9.18 6.64
CA ALA A 151 -5.47 8.40 5.47
C ALA A 151 -4.04 8.69 4.98
N ASN A 152 -3.33 7.61 4.64
CA ASN A 152 -1.98 7.61 4.07
C ASN A 152 -1.98 6.88 2.72
N ILE A 153 -1.70 5.57 2.68
CA ILE A 153 -1.90 4.72 1.50
C ILE A 153 -3.14 3.86 1.74
N VAL A 154 -4.05 3.83 0.76
CA VAL A 154 -5.23 2.96 0.77
C VAL A 154 -5.12 2.02 -0.41
N ALA A 155 -5.05 0.72 -0.14
CA ALA A 155 -5.03 -0.33 -1.14
C ALA A 155 -6.41 -1.00 -1.20
N VAL A 156 -6.94 -1.15 -2.42
CA VAL A 156 -8.25 -1.76 -2.69
C VAL A 156 -8.15 -2.72 -3.87
N ASP A 157 -9.03 -3.72 -3.89
CA ASP A 157 -9.23 -4.58 -5.06
C ASP A 157 -9.99 -3.83 -6.17
N PHE A 158 -9.63 -4.08 -7.43
CA PHE A 158 -10.26 -3.46 -8.61
C PHE A 158 -10.36 -1.92 -8.51
N VAL A 159 -9.24 -1.24 -8.28
CA VAL A 159 -9.17 0.23 -8.08
C VAL A 159 -10.00 1.06 -9.06
N ARG A 160 -10.09 0.64 -10.34
CA ARG A 160 -10.85 1.32 -11.40
C ARG A 160 -12.38 1.28 -11.21
N SER A 161 -12.86 0.40 -10.33
CA SER A 161 -14.27 0.24 -9.97
C SER A 161 -14.57 0.80 -8.58
N SER A 162 -13.66 1.61 -8.03
CA SER A 162 -13.81 2.33 -6.76
C SER A 162 -13.80 3.83 -7.02
N GLY A 163 -14.38 4.64 -6.11
CA GLY A 163 -14.24 6.10 -6.14
C GLY A 163 -13.03 6.61 -5.33
N ILE A 164 -12.11 5.71 -4.98
CA ILE A 164 -11.01 6.03 -4.06
C ILE A 164 -9.96 6.94 -4.72
N ILE A 165 -9.82 6.88 -6.05
CA ILE A 165 -8.87 7.71 -6.80
C ILE A 165 -9.32 9.17 -6.72
N GLU A 166 -10.59 9.44 -7.07
CA GLU A 166 -11.20 10.76 -7.03
C GLU A 166 -11.18 11.31 -5.60
N THR A 167 -11.57 10.48 -4.63
CA THR A 167 -11.51 10.83 -3.19
C THR A 167 -10.10 11.21 -2.77
N ALA A 168 -9.08 10.46 -3.19
CA ALA A 168 -7.70 10.76 -2.85
C ALA A 168 -7.22 12.08 -3.47
N ILE A 169 -7.57 12.35 -4.74
CA ILE A 169 -7.22 13.61 -5.40
C ILE A 169 -7.89 14.78 -4.66
N GLU A 170 -9.21 14.72 -4.47
CA GLU A 170 -9.99 15.79 -3.84
C GLU A 170 -9.46 16.14 -2.44
N TRP A 171 -9.19 15.13 -1.59
CA TRP A 171 -8.71 15.39 -0.25
C TRP A 171 -7.25 15.86 -0.19
N ASN A 172 -6.39 15.45 -1.12
CA ASN A 172 -5.04 16.00 -1.22
C ASN A 172 -5.06 17.46 -1.70
N GLU A 173 -5.95 17.83 -2.62
CA GLU A 173 -6.15 19.23 -3.04
C GLU A 173 -6.66 20.09 -1.88
N LYS A 174 -7.68 19.63 -1.14
CA LYS A 174 -8.19 20.33 0.05
C LYS A 174 -7.11 20.55 1.10
N ARG A 175 -6.30 19.52 1.40
CA ARG A 175 -5.18 19.63 2.34
C ARG A 175 -4.16 20.67 1.88
N ASN A 176 -3.82 20.69 0.58
CA ASN A 176 -2.90 21.66 0.02
C ASN A 176 -3.46 23.10 0.04
N SER A 177 -4.76 23.29 -0.18
CA SER A 177 -5.40 24.62 -0.14
C SER A 177 -5.52 25.23 1.26
N HIS A 178 -5.28 24.45 2.31
CA HIS A 178 -5.30 24.87 3.70
C HIS A 178 -3.88 24.95 4.33
N CYS A 179 -2.84 24.85 3.51
CA CYS A 179 -1.44 25.05 3.90
C CYS A 179 -0.95 26.45 3.56
#